data_AF-A0A960EAZ9-F1
#
_entry.id   AF-A0A960EAZ9-F1
#
_cell.length_a   1.000
_cell.length_b   1.000
_cell.length_c   1.000
_cell.angle_alpha   90.00
_cell.angle_beta   90.00
_cell.angle_gamma   90.00
#
_symmetry.space_group_name_H-M   'P 1'
#
loop_
_entity.id
_entity.type
_entity.pdbx_description
1 polymer ?
#
loop_
_entity_poly.entity_id
_entity_poly.type
_entity_poly.pdbx_seq_one_letter_code
_entity_poly.pdbx_strand_id
1 'polypeptide(L)'
;MFLYGVVNASPDSLNEDSIVTDADTAVARATALLADGADGIDLGGQGSTDHATVVPWEAEWERLAPIVPAIASLGVELSVDTWRPEVARRALDAGATVINAADGMQSDAMWEV
;
A
#
# COMPACT_ATOMS: atom_id res chain seq x y z
N MET A 1 2.08 16.02 -14.23
CA MET A 1 2.74 15.38 -13.07
C MET A 1 1.64 14.65 -12.34
N PHE A 2 1.83 13.37 -12.01
CA PHE A 2 0.88 12.58 -11.22
C PHE A 2 1.48 12.43 -9.82
N LEU A 3 0.69 12.67 -8.78
CA LEU A 3 1.12 12.66 -7.40
C LEU A 3 0.44 11.52 -6.65
N TYR A 4 1.22 10.61 -6.06
CA TYR A 4 0.70 9.63 -5.12
C TYR A 4 0.84 10.15 -3.69
N GLY A 5 -0.27 10.08 -2.94
CA GLY A 5 -0.27 10.26 -1.50
C GLY A 5 0.14 8.95 -0.82
N VAL A 6 1.14 9.01 0.07
CA VAL A 6 1.67 7.83 0.75
C VAL A 6 0.84 7.50 2.01
N VAL A 7 0.38 6.26 2.09
CA VAL A 7 -0.33 5.67 3.24
C VAL A 7 0.44 4.41 3.67
N ASN A 8 0.82 4.34 4.95
CA ASN A 8 1.58 3.21 5.49
C ASN A 8 0.74 2.44 6.51
N ALA A 9 0.58 1.14 6.31
CA ALA A 9 -0.01 0.24 7.29
C ALA A 9 1.05 -0.48 8.15
N SER A 10 2.33 -0.10 8.00
CA SER A 10 3.42 -0.63 8.83
C SER A 10 3.62 0.23 10.09
N PRO A 11 3.69 -0.37 11.29
CA PRO A 11 3.83 0.39 12.54
C PRO A 11 5.24 0.96 12.76
N ASP A 12 6.21 0.56 11.93
CA ASP A 12 7.61 0.96 11.97
C ASP A 12 7.97 2.00 10.89
N SER A 13 6.98 2.65 10.27
CA SER A 13 7.21 3.76 9.36
C SER A 13 7.86 4.94 10.08
N LEU A 14 8.80 5.62 9.40
CA LEU A 14 9.48 6.81 9.94
C LEU A 14 8.57 8.05 9.98
N ASN A 15 7.52 8.08 9.16
CA ASN A 15 6.58 9.18 9.11
C ASN A 15 5.30 8.77 9.86
N GLU A 16 5.23 9.11 11.14
CA GLU A 16 4.12 8.73 12.03
C GLU A 16 2.75 9.18 11.49
N ASP A 17 2.67 10.34 10.83
CA ASP A 17 1.42 10.87 10.26
C ASP A 17 0.91 10.06 9.04
N SER A 18 1.73 9.16 8.50
CA SER A 18 1.34 8.26 7.42
C SER A 18 0.82 6.91 7.92
N ILE A 19 0.97 6.60 9.21
CA ILE A 19 0.63 5.30 9.79
C ILE A 19 -0.88 5.19 9.99
N VAL A 20 -1.46 4.11 9.46
CA VAL A 20 -2.87 3.75 9.61
C VAL A 20 -2.97 2.32 10.16
N THR A 21 -4.00 2.05 10.95
CA THR A 21 -4.15 0.76 11.65
C THR A 21 -5.37 -0.04 11.20
N ASP A 22 -6.28 0.61 10.49
CA ASP A 22 -7.56 0.06 10.06
C ASP A 22 -8.11 0.78 8.83
N ALA A 23 -9.22 0.29 8.29
CA ALA A 23 -9.87 0.85 7.11
C ALA A 23 -10.32 2.31 7.29
N ASP A 24 -10.83 2.66 8.47
CA ASP A 24 -11.38 4.00 8.74
C ASP A 24 -10.27 5.05 8.75
N THR A 25 -9.18 4.78 9.47
CA THR A 25 -7.97 5.63 9.51
C THR A 25 -7.32 5.73 8.13
N ALA A 26 -7.30 4.63 7.36
CA ALA A 26 -6.78 4.62 6.00
C ALA A 26 -7.59 5.49 5.04
N VAL A 27 -8.93 5.38 5.06
CA VAL A 27 -9.83 6.20 4.23
C VAL A 27 -9.72 7.67 4.61
N ALA A 28 -9.65 7.99 5.92
CA ALA A 28 -9.49 9.36 6.38
C ALA A 28 -8.17 9.98 5.88
N ARG A 29 -7.07 9.24 5.97
CA ARG A 29 -5.76 9.68 5.50
C ARG A 29 -5.74 9.84 3.98
N ALA A 30 -6.23 8.86 3.23
CA ALA A 30 -6.32 8.93 1.78
C ALA A 30 -7.15 10.13 1.32
N THR A 31 -8.33 10.35 1.92
CA THR A 31 -9.19 11.50 1.61
C THR A 31 -8.49 12.83 1.87
N ALA A 32 -7.74 12.96 2.97
CA ALA A 32 -6.97 14.16 3.26
C ALA A 32 -5.87 14.41 2.21
N LEU A 33 -5.12 13.37 1.83
CA LEU A 33 -4.07 13.46 0.81
C LEU A 33 -4.63 13.87 -0.56
N LEU A 34 -5.79 13.33 -0.94
CA LEU A 34 -6.49 13.70 -2.17
C LEU A 34 -6.95 15.17 -2.12
N ALA A 35 -7.46 15.62 -0.97
CA ALA A 35 -7.84 17.03 -0.79
C ALA A 35 -6.63 17.99 -0.84
N ASP A 36 -5.45 17.52 -0.42
CA ASP A 36 -4.18 18.27 -0.49
C ASP A 36 -3.54 18.23 -1.90
N GLY A 37 -4.14 17.51 -2.84
CA GLY A 37 -3.76 17.52 -4.26
C GLY A 37 -3.06 16.26 -4.76
N ALA A 38 -3.10 15.15 -4.03
CA ALA A 38 -2.72 13.85 -4.58
C ALA A 38 -3.73 13.40 -5.66
N ASP A 39 -3.23 12.76 -6.72
CA ASP A 39 -4.03 12.20 -7.81
C ASP A 39 -4.40 10.72 -7.54
N GLY A 40 -3.58 10.02 -6.75
CA GLY A 40 -3.77 8.62 -6.35
C GLY A 40 -3.14 8.32 -5.00
N ILE A 41 -3.24 7.07 -4.55
CA ILE A 41 -2.71 6.61 -3.26
C ILE A 41 -1.68 5.51 -3.49
N ASP A 42 -0.56 5.57 -2.78
CA ASP A 42 0.43 4.50 -2.70
C ASP A 42 0.41 3.91 -1.29
N LEU A 43 0.03 2.63 -1.20
CA LEU A 43 -0.26 1.93 0.05
C LEU A 43 0.80 0.85 0.32
N GLY A 44 1.56 0.99 1.40
CA GLY A 44 2.57 0.02 1.83
C GLY A 44 2.22 -0.69 3.13
N GLY A 45 2.38 -2.02 3.18
CA GLY A 45 2.16 -2.83 4.40
C GLY A 45 3.43 -3.22 5.15
N GLN A 46 4.59 -3.06 4.49
CA GLN A 46 5.91 -3.46 4.95
C GLN A 46 6.84 -2.24 4.95
N GLY A 47 7.47 -1.94 6.08
CA GLY A 47 8.49 -0.91 6.13
C GLY A 47 9.72 -1.29 5.29
N SER A 48 10.31 -0.33 4.60
CA SER A 48 11.44 -0.52 3.67
C SER A 48 12.78 0.05 4.18
N THR A 49 12.81 0.53 5.43
CA THR A 49 14.01 1.12 6.04
C THR A 49 14.86 0.09 6.76
N ASP A 50 16.13 0.41 7.03
CA ASP A 50 17.04 -0.47 7.79
C ASP A 50 16.56 -0.77 9.23
N HIS A 51 15.61 0.02 9.74
CA HIS A 51 14.99 -0.17 11.05
C HIS A 51 13.73 -1.03 11.01
N ALA A 52 13.16 -1.22 9.82
CA ALA A 52 11.92 -1.95 9.66
C ALA A 52 12.15 -3.45 9.88
N THR A 53 11.24 -4.09 10.59
CA THR A 53 11.27 -5.54 10.73
C THR A 53 10.60 -6.16 9.50
N VAL A 54 11.36 -6.93 8.73
CA VAL A 54 10.79 -7.69 7.61
C VAL A 54 9.86 -8.76 8.15
N VAL A 55 8.59 -8.71 7.74
CA VAL A 55 7.58 -9.69 8.12
C VAL A 55 7.30 -10.68 6.98
N PRO A 56 6.72 -11.86 7.28
CA PRO A 56 6.16 -12.75 6.26
C PRO A 56 5.06 -12.03 5.46
N TRP A 57 4.84 -12.46 4.22
CA TRP A 57 3.83 -11.84 3.34
C TRP A 57 2.42 -11.93 3.93
N GLU A 58 2.14 -12.97 4.73
CA GLU A 58 0.87 -13.15 5.43
C GLU A 58 0.58 -11.98 6.37
N ALA A 59 1.58 -11.57 7.15
CA ALA A 59 1.45 -10.47 8.11
C ALA A 59 1.35 -9.11 7.42
N GLU A 60 2.04 -8.94 6.28
CA GLU A 60 1.86 -7.76 5.42
C GLU A 60 0.43 -7.72 4.86
N TRP A 61 -0.08 -8.83 4.35
CA TRP A 61 -1.44 -8.91 3.82
C TRP A 61 -2.49 -8.72 4.90
N GLU A 62 -2.31 -9.24 6.12
CA GLU A 62 -3.24 -9.02 7.24
C GLU A 62 -3.45 -7.52 7.53
N ARG A 63 -2.40 -6.71 7.37
CA ARG A 63 -2.49 -5.23 7.50
C ARG A 63 -3.26 -4.61 6.33
N LEU A 64 -3.01 -5.08 5.11
CA LEU A 64 -3.54 -4.48 3.89
C LEU A 64 -4.96 -4.94 3.52
N ALA A 65 -5.33 -6.17 3.87
CA ALA A 65 -6.59 -6.80 3.48
C ALA A 65 -7.84 -5.96 3.78
N PRO A 66 -8.00 -5.31 4.95
CA PRO A 66 -9.14 -4.44 5.20
C PRO A 66 -9.01 -3.06 4.52
N ILE A 67 -7.79 -2.62 4.20
CA ILE A 67 -7.50 -1.26 3.73
C ILE A 67 -7.64 -1.13 2.21
N VAL A 68 -7.11 -2.09 1.44
CA VAL A 68 -7.12 -2.04 -0.04
C VAL A 68 -8.53 -1.81 -0.58
N PRO A 69 -9.56 -2.62 -0.25
CA PRO A 69 -10.90 -2.40 -0.79
C PRO A 69 -11.54 -1.09 -0.28
N ALA A 70 -11.19 -0.64 0.93
CA ALA A 70 -11.69 0.60 1.49
C ALA A 70 -11.17 1.82 0.72
N ILE A 71 -9.87 1.88 0.43
CA ILE A 71 -9.29 2.96 -0.39
C ILE A 71 -9.75 2.84 -1.84
N ALA A 72 -9.80 1.63 -2.41
CA ALA A 72 -10.28 1.41 -3.79
C ALA A 72 -11.71 1.93 -3.98
N SER A 73 -12.56 1.85 -2.95
CA SER A 73 -13.94 2.38 -2.99
C SER A 73 -14.03 3.91 -3.18
N LEU A 74 -12.93 4.64 -2.98
CA LEU A 74 -12.85 6.07 -3.26
C LEU A 74 -12.80 6.38 -4.76
N GLY A 75 -12.62 5.37 -5.61
CA GLY A 75 -12.60 5.52 -7.07
C GLY A 75 -11.35 6.21 -7.60
N VAL A 76 -10.25 6.16 -6.84
CA VAL A 76 -8.95 6.73 -7.21
C VAL A 76 -7.98 5.62 -7.63
N GLU A 77 -6.91 6.00 -8.31
CA GLU A 77 -5.83 5.06 -8.62
C GLU A 77 -5.15 4.63 -7.31
N LEU A 78 -5.11 3.32 -7.09
CA LEU A 78 -4.51 2.72 -5.91
C LEU A 78 -3.30 1.89 -6.32
N SER A 79 -2.13 2.40 -5.98
CA SER A 79 -0.85 1.69 -6.01
C SER A 79 -0.65 0.90 -4.72
N VAL A 80 -0.17 -0.33 -4.85
CA VAL A 80 0.30 -1.13 -3.72
C VAL A 80 1.83 -1.22 -3.77
N ASP A 81 2.49 -0.77 -2.71
CA ASP A 81 3.94 -0.87 -2.52
C ASP A 81 4.26 -2.22 -1.87
N THR A 82 4.71 -3.17 -2.70
CA THR A 82 5.13 -4.49 -2.24
C THR A 82 6.07 -5.15 -3.23
N TRP A 83 7.02 -5.94 -2.71
CA TRP A 83 7.85 -6.87 -3.47
C TRP A 83 7.38 -8.33 -3.33
N ARG A 84 6.22 -8.56 -2.70
CA ARG A 84 5.65 -9.90 -2.50
C ARG A 84 4.61 -10.18 -3.58
N PRO A 85 4.83 -11.16 -4.50
CA PRO A 85 3.85 -11.47 -5.53
C PRO A 85 2.50 -11.92 -4.96
N GLU A 86 2.51 -12.59 -3.80
CA GLU A 86 1.30 -13.00 -3.08
C GLU A 86 0.47 -11.81 -2.57
N VAL A 87 1.12 -10.70 -2.19
CA VAL A 87 0.45 -9.48 -1.74
C VAL A 87 -0.04 -8.70 -2.95
N ALA A 88 0.80 -8.51 -3.97
CA ALA A 88 0.46 -7.79 -5.19
C ALA A 88 -0.80 -8.37 -5.86
N ARG A 89 -0.85 -9.69 -6.05
CA ARG A 89 -2.00 -10.37 -6.66
C ARG A 89 -3.29 -10.20 -5.85
N ARG A 90 -3.22 -10.33 -4.53
CA ARG A 90 -4.40 -10.14 -3.67
C ARG A 90 -4.85 -8.68 -3.63
N ALA A 91 -3.91 -7.73 -3.69
CA ALA A 91 -4.24 -6.32 -3.75
C ALA A 91 -4.97 -5.99 -5.06
N LEU A 92 -4.50 -6.51 -6.20
CA LEU A 92 -5.19 -6.38 -7.49
C LEU A 92 -6.60 -6.98 -7.42
N ASP A 93 -6.75 -8.20 -6.89
CA ASP A 93 -8.05 -8.85 -6.71
C ASP A 93 -9.00 -8.02 -5.81
N ALA A 94 -8.44 -7.26 -4.86
CA ALA A 94 -9.17 -6.42 -3.92
C ALA A 94 -9.41 -4.97 -4.42
N GLY A 95 -8.93 -4.61 -5.61
CA GLY A 95 -9.23 -3.34 -6.27
C GLY A 95 -8.05 -2.37 -6.42
N ALA A 96 -6.82 -2.75 -6.07
CA ALA A 96 -5.65 -1.99 -6.48
C ALA A 96 -5.49 -2.04 -8.01
N THR A 97 -4.94 -0.98 -8.59
CA THR A 97 -4.81 -0.82 -10.05
C THR A 97 -3.37 -0.64 -10.51
N VAL A 98 -2.45 -0.37 -9.58
CA VAL A 98 -1.03 -0.18 -9.84
C VAL A 98 -0.22 -1.05 -8.87
N ILE A 99 0.86 -1.64 -9.37
CA ILE A 99 1.85 -2.32 -8.54
C ILE A 99 3.10 -1.45 -8.52
N ASN A 100 3.50 -0.99 -7.33
CA ASN A 100 4.79 -0.38 -7.06
C ASN A 100 5.73 -1.46 -6.51
N ALA A 101 6.42 -2.15 -7.40
CA ALA A 101 7.37 -3.21 -7.04
C ALA A 101 8.72 -2.61 -6.62
N ALA A 102 8.86 -2.26 -5.33
CA ALA A 102 10.02 -1.53 -4.82
C ALA A 102 11.37 -2.28 -4.99
N ASP A 103 11.36 -3.60 -5.14
CA ASP A 103 12.57 -4.40 -5.41
C ASP A 103 13.02 -4.35 -6.89
N GLY A 104 12.16 -3.85 -7.79
CA GLY A 104 12.39 -3.87 -9.23
C GLY A 104 11.99 -5.19 -9.90
N MET A 105 11.02 -5.92 -9.33
CA MET A 105 10.50 -7.19 -9.87
C MET A 105 11.60 -8.25 -10.05
N GLN A 106 12.39 -8.51 -9.00
CA GLN A 106 13.55 -9.41 -9.12
C GLN A 106 13.20 -10.89 -9.10
N SER A 107 11.95 -11.24 -8.82
CA SER A 107 11.47 -12.63 -8.87
C SER A 107 10.63 -12.89 -10.11
N ASP A 108 10.82 -14.05 -10.73
CA ASP A 108 9.98 -14.51 -11.86
C ASP A 108 8.50 -14.50 -11.49
N ALA A 109 8.17 -14.88 -10.25
CA ALA A 109 6.81 -14.87 -9.75
C ALA A 109 6.17 -13.47 -9.76
N MET A 110 6.94 -12.40 -9.59
CA MET A 110 6.42 -11.02 -9.66
C MET A 110 6.08 -10.60 -11.10
N TRP A 111 6.78 -11.15 -12.09
CA TRP A 111 6.46 -10.94 -13.51
C TRP A 111 5.21 -11.69 -13.97
N GLU A 112 4.79 -12.71 -13.21
CA GLU A 112 3.57 -13.49 -13.49
C GLU A 112 2.30 -12.95 -12.81
N VAL A 113 2.43 -11.92 -11.96
CA VAL A 113 1.30 -11.19 -11.36
C VAL A 113 0.61 -10.34 -12.40
#